data_AF-A0A7G8IXU2-F1
#
_entry.id   AF-A0A7G8IXU2-F1
#
_cell.length_a   1.000
_cell.length_b   1.000
_cell.length_c   1.000
_cell.angle_alpha   90.00
_cell.angle_beta   90.00
_cell.angle_gamma   90.00
#
_symmetry.space_group_name_H-M   'P 1'
#
loop_
_entity.id
_entity.type
_entity.pdbx_description
1 polymer ?
#
loop_
_entity_poly.entity_id
_entity_poly.type
_entity_poly.pdbx_seq_one_letter_code
_entity_poly.pdbx_strand_id
1 'polypeptide(L)' 'MSTAFLPLAYTVACAFVLLSAFRGMALAFRRQSRTGDRTGLKTTHPELIDENGFITQEELLVVHFSGLDGNSLSVSS' A
#
# COMPACT_ATOMS: atom_id res chain seq x y z
N MET A 1 -40.21 -2.37 37.84
CA MET A 1 -39.52 -3.28 36.90
C MET A 1 -38.90 -2.49 35.75
N SER A 2 -37.99 -1.55 36.06
CA SER A 2 -37.44 -0.58 35.08
C SER A 2 -35.91 -0.42 35.15
N THR A 3 -35.25 -1.11 36.08
CA THR A 3 -33.81 -1.00 36.32
C THR A 3 -32.95 -1.71 35.27
N ALA A 4 -33.54 -2.59 34.45
CA ALA A 4 -32.84 -3.30 33.38
C ALA A 4 -32.71 -2.48 32.07
N PHE A 5 -33.41 -1.35 31.94
CA PHE A 5 -33.40 -0.56 30.70
C PHE A 5 -32.08 0.18 30.48
N LEU A 6 -31.51 0.75 31.55
CA LEU A 6 -30.22 1.46 31.50
C LEU A 6 -29.05 0.57 31.04
N PRO A 7 -28.82 -0.62 31.63
CA PRO A 7 -27.72 -1.48 31.17
C PRO A 7 -27.96 -2.00 29.75
N LEU A 8 -29.21 -2.24 29.36
CA LEU A 8 -29.55 -2.70 28.00
C LEU A 8 -29.34 -1.59 26.96
N ALA A 9 -29.76 -0.35 27.24
CA ALA A 9 -29.49 0.79 26.37
C ALA A 9 -27.97 1.06 26.26
N TYR A 10 -27.24 0.90 27.36
CA TYR A 10 -25.78 1.08 27.38
C TYR A 10 -25.06 0.03 26.53
N THR A 11 -25.43 -1.25 26.62
CA THR A 11 -24.80 -2.29 25.80
C THR A 11 -25.10 -2.12 24.32
N VAL A 12 -26.33 -1.73 23.97
CA VAL A 12 -26.71 -1.42 22.58
C VAL A 12 -25.89 -0.23 22.04
N ALA A 13 -25.79 0.86 22.81
CA ALA A 13 -24.99 2.02 22.42
C ALA A 13 -23.50 1.67 22.28
N CYS A 14 -22.95 0.90 23.22
CA CYS A 14 -21.57 0.45 23.18
C CYS A 14 -21.29 -0.44 21.95
N ALA A 15 -22.16 -1.42 21.69
CA ALA A 15 -22.05 -2.28 20.51
C ALA A 15 -22.13 -1.46 19.22
N PHE A 16 -23.04 -0.48 19.15
CA PHE A 16 -23.17 0.41 17.99
C PHE A 16 -21.87 1.18 17.71
N VAL A 17 -21.26 1.77 18.74
CA VAL A 17 -19.99 2.50 18.59
C VAL A 17 -18.87 1.56 18.13
N LEU A 18 -18.75 0.36 18.72
CA LEU A 18 -17.76 -0.63 18.30
C LEU A 18 -17.95 -1.01 16.82
N LEU A 19 -19.16 -1.41 16.42
CA LEU A 19 -19.48 -1.74 15.03
C LEU A 19 -19.19 -0.58 14.08
N SER A 20 -19.50 0.66 14.49
CA SER A 20 -19.22 1.85 13.67
C SER A 20 -17.73 2.03 13.41
N ALA A 21 -16.89 1.87 14.44
CA ALA A 21 -15.44 1.96 14.34
C ALA A 21 -14.86 0.84 13.48
N PHE A 22 -15.31 -0.41 13.70
CA PHE A 22 -14.88 -1.56 12.89
C PHE A 22 -15.27 -1.41 11.42
N ARG A 23 -16.47 -0.90 11.11
CA ARG A 23 -16.89 -0.61 9.73
C ARG A 23 -16.02 0.46 9.08
N GLY A 24 -15.67 1.52 9.82
CA GLY A 24 -14.75 2.55 9.35
C GLY A 24 -13.35 2.00 9.05
N MET A 25 -12.80 1.19 9.95
CA MET A 25 -11.49 0.55 9.78
C MET A 25 -11.48 -0.44 8.60
N ALA A 26 -12.54 -1.23 8.42
CA ALA A 26 -12.67 -2.14 7.28
C ALA A 26 -12.70 -1.40 5.94
N LEU A 27 -13.33 -0.22 5.88
CA LEU A 27 -13.32 0.63 4.69
C LEU A 27 -11.93 1.24 4.43
N ALA A 28 -11.24 1.70 5.48
CA ALA A 28 -9.89 2.25 5.38
C ALA A 28 -8.87 1.19 4.92
N PHE A 29 -8.95 -0.04 5.46
CA PHE A 29 -8.09 -1.15 5.07
C PHE A 29 -8.27 -1.54 3.60
N ARG A 30 -9.52 -1.57 3.11
CA ARG A 30 -9.82 -1.79 1.68
C ARG A 30 -9.23 -0.71 0.77
N ARG A 31 -9.10 0.53 1.24
CA ARG A 31 -8.46 1.62 0.49
C ARG A 31 -6.93 1.51 0.51
N GLN A 32 -6.34 1.13 1.64
CA GLN A 32 -4.89 0.89 1.77
C GLN A 32 -4.40 -0.21 0.81
N SER A 33 -5.16 -1.30 0.66
CA SER A 33 -4.85 -2.40 -0.28
C SER A 33 -4.88 -1.97 -1.75
N ARG A 34 -5.46 -0.80 -2.08
CA ARG A 34 -5.52 -0.24 -3.43
C ARG A 34 -4.39 0.74 -3.71
N THR A 35 -3.44 0.92 -2.78
CA THR A 35 -2.16 1.60 -3.02
C THR A 35 -1.21 0.70 -3.81
N GLY A 36 -1.72 0.11 -4.88
CA GLY A 36 -0.93 -0.49 -5.94
C GLY A 36 -1.29 0.30 -7.18
N ASP A 37 -0.41 1.23 -7.55
CA ASP A 37 -0.54 2.14 -8.69
C ASP A 37 -1.74 3.14 -8.60
N ARG A 38 -1.41 4.44 -8.48
CA ARG A 38 -2.39 5.54 -8.42
C ARG A 38 -3.04 5.83 -9.77
N THR A 39 -2.47 5.32 -10.86
CA THR A 39 -2.95 5.54 -12.21
C THR A 39 -3.81 4.37 -12.71
N GLY A 40 -3.65 3.17 -12.14
CA GLY A 40 -4.27 1.94 -12.63
C GLY A 40 -3.82 1.57 -14.05
N LEU A 41 -2.81 2.26 -14.56
CA LEU A 41 -2.21 2.08 -15.86
C LEU A 41 -0.97 1.26 -15.64
N LYS A 42 -0.97 0.04 -16.19
CA LYS A 42 0.23 -0.78 -16.28
C LYS A 42 1.23 -0.07 -17.21
N THR A 43 2.02 0.85 -16.67
CA THR A 43 3.05 1.56 -17.41
C THR A 43 4.27 0.66 -17.51
N THR A 44 4.52 0.16 -18.71
CA THR A 44 5.85 -0.34 -19.06
C THR A 44 6.67 0.87 -19.46
N HIS A 45 7.86 0.99 -18.87
CA HIS A 45 8.82 2.01 -19.26
C HIS A 45 9.15 1.90 -20.77
N PRO A 46 9.18 3.00 -21.54
CA PRO A 46 9.33 2.95 -23.00
C PRO A 46 10.64 2.31 -23.46
N GLU A 47 11.71 2.39 -22.65
CA GLU A 47 12.99 1.71 -22.89
C GLU A 47 12.91 0.17 -22.81
N LEU A 48 11.80 -0.39 -22.32
CA LEU A 48 11.58 -1.83 -22.28
C LEU A 48 10.78 -2.34 -23.49
N ILE A 49 10.53 -1.48 -24.47
CA ILE A 49 9.69 -1.77 -25.64
C ILE A 49 10.56 -1.66 -26.90
N ASP A 50 10.49 -2.67 -27.76
CA ASP A 50 11.19 -2.68 -29.05
C ASP A 50 10.50 -1.76 -30.09
N GLU A 51 11.12 -1.59 -31.26
CA GLU A 51 10.57 -0.78 -32.37
C GLU A 51 9.19 -1.26 -32.85
N ASN A 52 8.84 -2.52 -32.56
CA ASN A 52 7.59 -3.16 -32.97
C ASN A 52 6.50 -3.08 -31.89
N GLY A 53 6.79 -2.52 -30.71
CA GLY A 53 5.83 -2.38 -29.62
C GLY A 53 5.77 -3.59 -28.66
N PHE A 54 6.70 -4.54 -28.75
CA PHE A 54 6.81 -5.70 -27.87
C PHE A 54 7.86 -5.49 -26.78
N ILE A 55 7.90 -6.38 -25.78
CA ILE A 55 8.96 -6.34 -24.75
C ILE A 55 10.31 -6.56 -25.43
N THR A 56 11.22 -5.62 -25.21
CA THR A 56 12.57 -5.67 -25.78
C THR A 56 13.34 -6.90 -25.29
N GLN A 57 14.05 -7.56 -26.20
CA GLN A 57 14.95 -8.68 -25.92
C GLN A 57 16.42 -8.27 -25.97
N GLU A 58 16.68 -6.97 -26.17
CA GLU A 58 18.03 -6.44 -26.24
C GLU A 58 18.68 -6.34 -24.87
N GLU A 59 20.02 -6.34 -24.84
CA GLU A 59 20.78 -6.18 -23.62
C GLU A 59 20.69 -4.72 -23.13
N LEU A 60 19.99 -4.50 -22.03
CA LEU A 60 19.86 -3.18 -21.43
C LEU A 60 21.15 -2.78 -20.71
N LEU A 61 21.67 -1.60 -21.03
CA LEU A 61 22.82 -1.03 -20.34
C LEU A 61 22.42 -0.64 -18.91
N VAL A 62 23.03 -1.28 -17.92
CA VAL A 62 22.83 -0.95 -16.50
C VAL A 62 24.09 -0.29 -15.94
N VAL A 63 23.93 0.88 -15.33
CA VAL A 63 25.01 1.54 -14.61
C VAL A 63 25.09 0.98 -13.20
N HIS A 64 26.17 0.27 -12.90
CA HIS A 64 26.50 -0.18 -11.55
C HIS A 64 27.31 0.90 -10.84
N PHE A 65 26.79 1.43 -9.73
CA PHE A 65 27.53 2.34 -8.86
C PHE A 65 28.28 1.52 -7.81
N SER A 66 29.59 1.40 -7.95
CA SER A 66 30.42 0.75 -6.93
C SER A 66 30.33 1.52 -5.61
N GLY A 67 29.92 0.85 -4.54
CA GLY A 67 29.92 1.40 -3.17
C GLY A 67 28.56 1.42 -2.45
N LEU A 68 27.47 1.02 -3.12
CA LEU A 68 26.15 0.94 -2.48
C LEU A 68 25.82 -0.44 -1.89
N ASP A 69 26.62 -1.44 -2.24
CA ASP A 69 26.32 -2.86 -2.13
C ASP A 69 27.26 -3.62 -1.17
N GLY A 70 28.10 -2.94 -0.38
CA GLY A 70 28.93 -3.66 0.56
C GLY A 70 29.77 -2.93 1.61
N ASN A 71 29.80 -1.60 1.69
CA ASN A 71 30.42 -0.92 2.84
C ASN A 71 30.05 0.57 2.87
N SER A 72 29.07 0.93 3.68
CA SER A 72 28.93 2.33 4.10
C SER A 72 30.19 2.71 4.90
N LEU A 73 30.84 3.83 4.54
CA LEU A 73 31.84 4.56 5.34
C LEU A 73 33.34 4.23 5.10
N SER A 74 33.86 4.48 3.90
CA SER A 74 35.24 4.97 3.80
C SER A 74 35.36 6.10 2.77
N VAL A 75 34.86 7.27 3.15
CA VAL A 75 35.40 8.54 2.65
C VAL A 75 36.75 8.71 3.35
N SER A 76 37.84 8.48 2.62
CA SER A 76 39.16 8.99 3.01
C SER A 76 39.37 10.32 2.32
N SER A 77 39.43 11.36 3.14
CA SER A 77 39.84 12.73 2.82
C SER A 77 41.23 12.82 2.23
#